data_AF-A0A7V9DBP3-F1
#
_entry.id   AF-A0A7V9DBP3-F1
#
_cell.length_a   1.000
_cell.length_b   1.000
_cell.length_c   1.000
_cell.angle_alpha   90.00
_cell.angle_beta   90.00
_cell.angle_gamma   90.00
#
_symmetry.space_group_name_H-M   'P 1'
#
loop_
_entity.id
_entity.type
_entity.pdbx_description
1 polymer ?
#
loop_
_entity_poly.entity_id
_entity_poly.type
_entity_poly.pdbx_seq_one_letter_code
_entity_poly.pdbx_strand_id
1 'polypeptide(L)'
;MRFLPFLIITGLLMLMPGCGAERERASPLETFKTYAKAVKAKDLTTMKLLVSAETMKMYEQEARAMGVTVDDIAGRETLFNASQSVVKTRNEVITGDTATVEVENAFGQW
;
A
#
# COMPACT_ATOMS: atom_id res chain seq x y z
N MET A 1 -26.44 -44.63 -30.81
CA MET A 1 -25.89 -44.87 -29.46
C MET A 1 -24.36 -44.81 -29.55
N ARG A 2 -23.68 -44.25 -28.53
CA ARG A 2 -22.22 -44.36 -28.24
C ARG A 2 -21.30 -43.15 -28.48
N PHE A 3 -21.78 -41.91 -28.42
CA PHE A 3 -20.88 -40.75 -28.23
C PHE A 3 -21.23 -39.87 -27.01
N LEU A 4 -22.35 -40.17 -26.34
CA LEU A 4 -22.79 -39.42 -25.15
C LEU A 4 -22.01 -39.65 -23.84
N PRO A 5 -21.22 -40.73 -23.62
CA PRO A 5 -20.52 -40.87 -22.34
C PRO A 5 -19.20 -40.09 -22.29
N PHE A 6 -18.70 -39.57 -23.41
CA PHE A 6 -17.40 -38.89 -23.45
C PHE A 6 -17.47 -37.43 -22.99
N LEU A 7 -18.63 -36.78 -23.16
CA LEU A 7 -18.84 -35.37 -22.78
C LEU A 7 -19.13 -35.15 -21.29
N ILE A 8 -19.44 -36.20 -20.53
CA ILE A 8 -19.75 -36.09 -19.09
C ILE A 8 -18.47 -36.15 -18.23
N ILE A 9 -17.40 -36.76 -18.74
CA ILE A 9 -16.14 -36.94 -17.98
C ILE A 9 -15.27 -35.67 -17.99
N THR A 10 -15.46 -34.76 -18.96
CA THR A 10 -14.70 -33.50 -19.09
C THR A 10 -15.38 -32.28 -18.44
N GLY A 11 -16.48 -32.46 -17.70
CA GLY A 11 -17.20 -31.38 -17.04
C GLY A 11 -16.93 -31.24 -15.53
N LEU A 12 -16.24 -32.21 -14.91
CA LEU A 12 -16.13 -32.31 -13.45
C LEU A 12 -14.81 -31.77 -12.87
N LEU A 13 -13.96 -31.14 -13.69
CA LEU A 13 -12.63 -30.66 -13.28
C LEU A 13 -12.49 -29.13 -13.29
N MET A 14 -13.55 -28.39 -12.91
CA MET A 14 -13.49 -26.92 -12.74
C MET A 14 -14.18 -26.45 -11.45
N LEU A 15 -14.02 -27.18 -10.36
CA LEU A 15 -14.17 -26.60 -9.02
C LEU A 15 -12.79 -26.45 -8.38
N MET A 16 -12.03 -25.46 -8.86
CA MET A 16 -11.05 -24.86 -7.96
C MET A 16 -11.84 -24.07 -6.93
N PRO A 17 -11.79 -24.41 -5.64
CA PRO A 17 -12.25 -23.49 -4.63
C PRO A 17 -11.36 -22.26 -4.77
N GLY A 18 -11.90 -21.20 -5.36
CA GLY A 18 -11.41 -19.83 -5.17
C GLY A 18 -11.64 -19.41 -3.72
N CYS A 19 -11.14 -20.21 -2.77
CA CYS A 19 -10.85 -19.75 -1.44
C CYS A 19 -9.68 -18.79 -1.62
N GLY A 20 -10.04 -17.51 -1.84
CA GLY A 20 -9.11 -16.43 -1.72
C GLY A 20 -8.34 -16.66 -0.44
N ALA A 21 -7.02 -16.81 -0.57
CA ALA A 21 -6.14 -16.61 0.56
C ALA A 21 -6.52 -15.25 1.11
N GLU A 22 -7.19 -15.25 2.26
CA GLU A 22 -7.42 -14.05 3.05
C GLU A 22 -6.02 -13.52 3.31
N ARG A 23 -5.58 -12.58 2.47
CA ARG A 23 -4.29 -11.93 2.65
C ARG A 23 -4.39 -11.29 4.01
N GLU A 24 -3.67 -11.86 4.97
CA GLU A 24 -3.52 -11.33 6.30
C GLU A 24 -3.32 -9.81 6.16
N ARG A 25 -4.25 -9.03 6.73
CA ARG A 25 -4.19 -7.57 6.59
C ARG A 25 -2.85 -7.12 7.15
N ALA A 26 -2.09 -6.38 6.34
CA ALA A 26 -0.79 -5.88 6.77
C ALA A 26 -0.94 -5.09 8.07
N SER A 27 -0.03 -5.31 9.02
CA SER A 27 0.01 -4.51 10.25
C SER A 27 0.28 -3.03 9.91
N PRO A 28 -0.01 -2.09 10.83
CA PRO A 28 0.27 -0.68 10.61
C PRO A 28 1.76 -0.42 10.29
N LEU A 29 2.68 -1.07 11.02
CA LEU A 29 4.11 -1.02 10.72
C LEU A 29 4.47 -1.53 9.31
N GLU A 30 3.90 -2.66 8.89
CA GLU A 30 4.20 -3.20 7.55
C GLU A 30 3.62 -2.32 6.44
N THR A 31 2.44 -1.73 6.68
CA THR A 31 1.85 -0.69 5.82
C THR A 31 2.78 0.51 5.69
N PHE A 32 3.30 1.03 6.81
CA PHE A 32 4.24 2.15 6.81
C PHE A 32 5.54 1.84 6.07
N LYS A 33 6.15 0.67 6.31
CA LYS A 33 7.35 0.23 5.59
C LYS A 33 7.10 0.09 4.09
N THR A 34 5.91 -0.36 3.70
CA THR A 34 5.52 -0.47 2.29
C THR A 34 5.39 0.91 1.66
N TYR A 35 4.75 1.85 2.36
CA TYR A 35 4.69 3.25 1.93
C TYR A 35 6.09 3.86 1.77
N ALA A 36 6.97 3.65 2.75
CA ALA A 36 8.36 4.12 2.68
C ALA A 36 9.14 3.56 1.48
N LYS A 37 8.92 2.29 1.14
CA LYS A 37 9.51 1.68 -0.07
C LYS A 37 8.93 2.31 -1.34
N ALA A 38 7.62 2.53 -1.38
CA ALA A 38 6.94 3.15 -2.51
C ALA A 38 7.45 4.57 -2.78
N VAL A 39 7.67 5.37 -1.74
CA VAL A 39 8.29 6.70 -1.85
C VAL A 39 9.65 6.62 -2.54
N LYS A 40 10.54 5.73 -2.08
CA LYS A 40 11.88 5.58 -2.66
C LYS A 40 11.85 5.08 -4.10
N ALA A 41 10.90 4.21 -4.42
CA ALA A 41 10.70 3.70 -5.77
C ALA A 41 9.94 4.67 -6.69
N LYS A 42 9.46 5.81 -6.17
CA LYS A 42 8.53 6.72 -6.86
C LYS A 42 7.27 6.00 -7.38
N ASP A 43 6.83 4.99 -6.65
CA ASP A 43 5.59 4.26 -6.94
C ASP A 43 4.40 5.05 -6.41
N LEU A 44 4.00 6.08 -7.17
CA LEU A 44 2.89 6.96 -6.82
C LEU A 44 1.56 6.21 -6.71
N THR A 45 1.42 5.08 -7.39
CA THR A 45 0.20 4.25 -7.30
C THR A 45 0.09 3.63 -5.93
N THR A 46 1.15 2.97 -5.46
CA THR A 46 1.17 2.39 -4.12
C THR A 46 1.10 3.46 -3.04
N MET A 47 1.77 4.60 -3.23
CA MET A 47 1.67 5.72 -2.28
C MET A 47 0.22 6.18 -2.10
N LYS A 48 -0.49 6.46 -3.20
CA LYS A 48 -1.90 6.89 -3.16
C LYS A 48 -2.84 5.82 -2.59
N LEU A 49 -2.52 4.54 -2.78
CA LEU A 49 -3.33 3.44 -2.24
C LEU A 49 -3.23 3.31 -0.72
N LEU A 50 -2.07 3.65 -0.15
CA LEU A 50 -1.78 3.44 1.28
C LEU A 50 -2.12 4.65 2.17
N VAL A 51 -2.42 5.81 1.59
CA VAL A 51 -2.86 6.98 2.35
C VAL A 51 -4.38 6.96 2.56
N SER A 52 -4.83 7.71 3.56
CA SER A 52 -6.25 7.83 3.85
C SER A 52 -7.01 8.58 2.73
N ALA A 53 -8.33 8.39 2.67
CA ALA A 53 -9.19 9.15 1.78
C ALA A 53 -9.16 10.67 2.08
N GLU A 54 -8.95 11.06 3.34
CA GLU A 54 -8.83 12.47 3.72
C GLU A 54 -7.51 13.07 3.22
N THR A 55 -6.41 12.34 3.32
CA THR A 55 -5.11 12.72 2.73
C THR A 55 -5.22 12.87 1.22
N MET A 56 -5.94 11.97 0.53
CA MET A 56 -6.18 12.11 -0.91
C MET A 56 -6.99 13.36 -1.25
N LYS A 57 -8.04 13.69 -0.48
CA LYS A 57 -8.80 14.94 -0.67
C LYS A 57 -7.91 16.17 -0.49
N MET A 58 -7.00 16.15 0.47
CA MET A 58 -6.02 17.22 0.67
C MET A 58 -5.11 17.35 -0.55
N TYR A 59 -4.55 16.24 -1.06
CA TYR A 59 -3.72 16.27 -2.27
C TYR A 59 -4.48 16.83 -3.49
N GLU A 60 -5.74 16.45 -3.66
CA GLU A 60 -6.55 17.01 -4.75
C GLU A 60 -6.83 18.50 -4.60
N GLN A 61 -7.09 18.98 -3.37
CA GLN A 61 -7.29 20.40 -3.10
C GLN A 61 -6.02 21.20 -3.40
N GLU A 62 -4.87 20.70 -2.97
CA GLU A 62 -3.57 21.33 -3.22
C GLU A 62 -3.21 21.33 -4.72
N ALA A 63 -3.42 20.20 -5.40
CA ALA A 63 -3.22 20.07 -6.84
C ALA A 63 -4.07 21.09 -7.62
N ARG A 64 -5.37 21.21 -7.26
CA ARG A 64 -6.28 22.20 -7.86
C ARG A 64 -5.81 23.63 -7.59
N ALA A 65 -5.40 23.93 -6.36
CA ALA A 65 -4.94 25.27 -5.98
C ALA A 65 -3.66 25.70 -6.73
N MET A 66 -2.77 24.75 -7.01
CA MET A 66 -1.50 25.01 -7.70
C MET A 66 -1.53 24.76 -9.20
N GLY A 67 -2.63 24.24 -9.75
CA GLY A 67 -2.74 23.90 -11.17
C GLY A 67 -1.80 22.76 -11.60
N VAL A 68 -1.52 21.81 -10.70
CA VAL A 68 -0.67 20.63 -10.95
C VAL A 68 -1.47 19.33 -10.80
N THR A 69 -0.86 18.18 -11.04
CA THR A 69 -1.53 16.89 -10.87
C THR A 69 -1.47 16.41 -9.41
N VAL A 70 -2.37 15.50 -9.02
CA VAL A 70 -2.30 14.83 -7.70
C VAL A 70 -0.98 14.07 -7.54
N ASP A 71 -0.44 13.55 -8.64
CA ASP A 71 0.84 12.84 -8.66
C ASP A 71 2.02 13.79 -8.36
N ASP A 72 1.96 15.03 -8.86
CA ASP A 72 2.93 16.06 -8.49
C ASP A 72 2.90 16.37 -6.99
N ILE A 73 1.72 16.34 -6.36
CA ILE A 73 1.58 16.59 -4.90
C ILE A 73 2.08 15.39 -4.11
N ALA A 74 1.59 14.19 -4.43
CA ALA A 74 1.95 12.97 -3.73
C ALA A 74 3.47 12.72 -3.74
N GLY A 75 4.16 13.13 -4.81
CA GLY A 75 5.62 12.99 -4.94
C GLY A 75 6.47 14.08 -4.25
N ARG A 76 5.88 15.18 -3.76
CA ARG A 76 6.63 16.32 -3.16
C ARG A 76 6.91 16.15 -1.68
N GLU A 77 5.91 15.66 -0.94
CA GLU A 77 5.92 15.62 0.52
C GLU A 77 6.35 14.23 0.99
N THR A 78 7.62 14.07 1.39
CA THR A 78 8.09 12.81 1.97
C THR A 78 8.87 13.06 3.25
N LEU A 79 8.53 12.29 4.28
CA LEU A 79 9.22 12.27 5.58
C LEU A 79 10.62 11.63 5.49
N PHE A 80 10.99 11.08 4.33
CA PHE A 80 12.20 10.31 4.13
C PHE A 80 13.21 11.12 3.32
N ASN A 81 14.45 11.17 3.79
CA ASN A 81 15.52 11.77 3.00
C ASN A 81 15.84 10.87 1.80
N ALA A 82 16.01 11.46 0.62
CA ALA A 82 16.43 10.76 -0.59
C ALA A 82 17.75 9.98 -0.42
N SER A 83 18.62 10.40 0.50
CA SER A 83 19.89 9.71 0.79
C SER A 83 19.75 8.53 1.77
N GLN A 84 18.64 8.42 2.51
CA GLN A 84 18.43 7.30 3.44
C GLN A 84 18.01 6.05 2.65
N SER A 85 18.88 5.05 2.58
CA SER A 85 18.60 3.76 1.90
C SER A 85 17.59 2.90 2.66
N VAL A 86 17.57 2.98 4.00
CA VAL A 86 16.67 2.22 4.87
C VAL A 86 15.94 3.17 5.82
N VAL A 87 14.62 2.98 5.99
CA VAL A 87 13.85 3.66 7.03
C VAL A 87 13.90 2.80 8.27
N LYS A 88 14.53 3.29 9.34
CA LYS A 88 14.55 2.60 10.62
C LYS A 88 13.34 3.02 11.44
N THR A 89 12.68 2.04 12.02
CA THR A 89 11.45 2.21 12.80
C THR A 89 11.55 1.49 14.12
N ARG A 90 10.99 2.04 15.19
CA ARG A 90 10.87 1.35 16.49
C ARG A 90 9.63 1.80 17.26
N ASN A 91 9.41 1.19 18.43
CA ASN A 91 8.38 1.58 19.40
C ASN A 91 6.99 1.73 18.78
N GLU A 92 6.51 0.72 18.05
CA GLU A 92 5.12 0.73 17.58
C GLU A 92 4.17 0.64 18.79
N VAL A 93 3.26 1.60 18.88
CA VAL A 93 2.19 1.61 19.87
C VAL A 93 0.86 1.67 19.13
N ILE A 94 0.02 0.66 19.34
CA ILE A 94 -1.33 0.57 18.76
C ILE A 94 -2.35 0.87 19.86
N THR A 95 -3.17 1.90 19.64
CA THR A 95 -4.25 2.31 20.55
C THR A 95 -5.55 2.43 19.76
N GLY A 96 -6.41 1.42 19.88
CA GLY A 96 -7.66 1.34 19.10
C GLY A 96 -7.37 1.35 17.60
N ASP A 97 -7.92 2.33 16.90
CA ASP A 97 -7.79 2.48 15.44
C ASP A 97 -6.54 3.29 15.02
N THR A 98 -5.68 3.66 15.98
CA THR A 98 -4.47 4.46 15.71
C THR A 98 -3.21 3.66 16.03
N ALA A 99 -2.20 3.79 15.18
CA ALA A 99 -0.86 3.30 15.44
C ALA A 99 0.14 4.45 15.34
N THR A 100 1.12 4.46 16.23
CA THR A 100 2.26 5.40 16.21
C THR A 100 3.54 4.59 16.11
N VAL A 101 4.49 5.08 15.31
CA VAL A 101 5.80 4.48 15.12
C VAL A 101 6.86 5.57 15.15
N GLU A 102 7.96 5.34 15.87
CA GLU A 102 9.13 6.23 15.86
C GLU A 102 9.98 5.94 14.62
N VAL A 103 10.48 6.99 13.97
CA VAL A 103 11.23 6.91 12.71
C VAL A 103 12.54 7.66 12.88
N GLU A 104 13.66 6.98 12.62
CA GLU A 104 14.98 7.62 12.71
C GLU A 104 15.12 8.70 11.61
N ASN A 105 15.35 9.94 12.03
CA ASN A 105 15.57 11.06 11.13
C ASN A 105 16.99 11.05 10.52
N ALA A 106 17.26 12.00 9.61
CA ALA A 106 18.55 12.10 8.93
C ALA A 106 19.75 12.40 9.86
N PHE A 107 19.50 12.84 11.10
CA PHE A 107 20.52 13.16 12.11
C PHE A 107 20.71 12.02 13.13
N GLY A 108 20.05 10.87 12.94
CA GLY A 108 20.12 9.73 13.85
C GLY A 108 19.29 9.90 15.13
N GLN A 109 18.39 10.88 15.17
CA GLN A 109 17.43 11.05 16.25
C GLN A 109 16.14 10.27 15.94
N TRP A 110 15.41 9.91 16.99
CA TRP A 110 14.18 9.10 16.92
C TRP A 110 12.94 9.95 17.06
#